data_AF-A0A0P1E241-F1
#
_entry.id   AF-A0A0P1E241-F1
#
_cell.length_a   1.000
_cell.length_b   1.000
_cell.length_c   1.000
_cell.angle_alpha   90.00
_cell.angle_beta   90.00
_cell.angle_gamma   90.00
#
_symmetry.space_group_name_H-M   'P 1'
#
loop_
_entity.id
_entity.type
_entity.pdbx_description
1 polymer ?
#
loop_
_entity_poly.entity_id
_entity_poly.type
_entity_poly.pdbx_seq_one_letter_code
_entity_poly.pdbx_strand_id
1 'polypeptide(L)' 'MGMGRVGTKDSKISTKKNSQLVLRLDKDERDEFVQLCKELDTSAAREIRRFIRGFMKEHAEG' A
#
# COMPACT_ATOMS: atom_id res chain seq x y z
N MET A 1 -38.30 -31.99 4.28
CA MET A 1 -36.82 -31.81 4.36
C MET A 1 -36.48 -30.38 3.96
N GLY A 2 -35.95 -29.57 4.87
CA GLY A 2 -35.36 -28.25 4.54
C GLY A 2 -33.93 -28.22 5.07
N MET A 3 -32.96 -28.39 4.18
CA MET A 3 -31.54 -28.40 4.52
C MET A 3 -31.09 -26.98 4.92
N GLY A 4 -30.56 -26.86 6.14
CA GLY A 4 -30.00 -25.62 6.65
C GLY A 4 -28.75 -25.20 5.86
N ARG A 5 -28.66 -23.91 5.51
CA ARG A 5 -27.44 -23.32 4.97
C ARG A 5 -26.55 -22.90 6.14
N VAL A 6 -25.45 -23.63 6.32
CA VAL A 6 -24.33 -23.24 7.19
C VAL A 6 -23.67 -22.01 6.57
N GLY A 7 -23.83 -20.85 7.22
CA GLY A 7 -23.07 -19.65 6.90
C GLY A 7 -21.67 -19.75 7.49
N THR A 8 -20.65 -19.78 6.64
CA THR A 8 -19.24 -19.70 7.04
C THR A 8 -18.98 -18.33 7.66
N LYS A 9 -18.49 -18.33 8.91
CA LYS A 9 -17.95 -17.15 9.58
C LYS A 9 -16.67 -16.73 8.86
N ASP A 10 -16.77 -15.70 8.03
CA ASP A 10 -15.62 -14.93 7.58
C ASP A 10 -15.08 -14.16 8.79
N SER A 11 -13.95 -14.64 9.32
CA SER A 11 -13.18 -13.93 10.32
C SER A 11 -12.65 -12.65 9.67
N LYS A 12 -13.42 -11.56 9.77
CA LYS A 12 -12.96 -10.19 9.53
C LYS A 12 -11.76 -9.94 10.42
N ILE A 13 -10.57 -10.20 9.90
CA ILE A 13 -9.32 -9.62 10.38
C ILE A 13 -9.57 -8.12 10.25
N SER A 14 -9.89 -7.47 11.38
CA SER A 14 -10.00 -6.03 11.46
C SER A 14 -8.62 -5.47 11.16
N THR A 15 -8.37 -5.19 9.89
CA THR A 15 -7.16 -4.53 9.40
C THR A 15 -7.03 -3.26 10.22
N LYS A 16 -6.10 -3.30 11.20
CA LYS A 16 -5.77 -2.18 12.08
C LYS A 16 -5.71 -0.94 11.20
N LYS A 17 -6.44 0.11 11.60
CA LYS A 17 -6.59 1.38 10.88
C LYS A 17 -5.21 1.88 10.42
N ASN A 18 -4.79 1.49 9.22
CA ASN A 18 -3.53 1.92 8.67
C ASN A 18 -3.72 3.41 8.36
N SER A 19 -2.93 4.26 9.01
CA SER A 19 -2.89 5.69 8.73
C SER A 19 -2.49 5.88 7.26
N GLN A 20 -3.28 6.66 6.52
CA GLN A 20 -3.04 6.95 5.12
C GLN A 20 -2.07 8.13 4.99
N LEU A 21 -1.04 7.99 4.14
CA LEU A 21 -0.18 9.08 3.72
C LEU A 21 -0.72 9.65 2.41
N VAL A 22 -1.05 10.94 2.38
CA VAL A 22 -1.49 11.66 1.17
C VAL A 22 -0.35 12.55 0.71
N LEU A 23 0.19 12.27 -0.47
CA LEU A 23 1.21 13.08 -1.14
C LEU A 23 0.54 13.89 -2.25
N ARG A 24 0.88 15.18 -2.35
CA ARG A 24 0.48 16.05 -3.45
C ARG A 24 1.71 16.27 -4.33
N LEU A 25 1.55 15.98 -5.60
CA LEU A 25 2.57 16.08 -6.64
C LEU A 25 1.93 16.78 -7.82
N ASP A 26 2.74 17.37 -8.68
CA ASP A 26 2.27 17.85 -9.97
C ASP A 26 1.76 16.68 -10.82
N LYS A 27 0.81 16.97 -11.70
CA LYS A 27 0.10 15.94 -12.47
C LYS A 27 1.07 15.09 -13.30
N ASP A 28 1.98 15.76 -13.99
CA ASP A 28 2.92 15.14 -14.92
C ASP A 28 3.95 14.28 -14.16
N GLU A 29 4.47 14.79 -13.05
CA GLU A 29 5.41 14.06 -12.19
C GLU A 29 4.79 12.78 -11.60
N ARG A 30 3.54 12.87 -11.10
CA ARG A 30 2.82 11.69 -10.62
C ARG A 30 2.61 10.67 -11.74
N ASP A 31 2.22 11.12 -12.92
CA ASP A 31 1.92 10.22 -14.04
C ASP A 31 3.18 9.50 -14.52
N GLU A 32 4.31 10.20 -14.59
CA GLU A 32 5.64 9.62 -14.87
C GLU A 32 6.03 8.59 -13.80
N PHE A 33 5.90 8.93 -12.51
CA PHE A 33 6.21 8.02 -11.41
C PHE A 33 5.36 6.74 -11.45
N VAL A 34 4.05 6.88 -11.69
CA VAL A 34 3.15 5.73 -11.79
C VAL A 34 3.44 4.90 -13.04
N GLN A 35 3.79 5.52 -14.16
CA GLN A 35 4.17 4.81 -15.38
C GLN A 35 5.45 4.00 -15.17
N LEU A 36 6.49 4.61 -14.60
CA LEU A 36 7.74 3.93 -14.27
C LEU A 36 7.50 2.75 -13.32
N CYS A 37 6.62 2.92 -12.32
CA CYS A 37 6.25 1.81 -11.44
C CYS A 37 5.65 0.62 -12.20
N LYS A 38 4.84 0.87 -13.24
CA LYS A 38 4.25 -0.20 -14.07
C LYS A 38 5.31 -0.89 -14.91
N GLU A 39 6.24 -0.14 -15.49
CA GLU A 39 7.34 -0.69 -16.29
C GLU A 39 8.26 -1.59 -15.47
N LEU A 40 8.43 -1.27 -14.17
CA LEU A 40 9.23 -2.05 -13.23
C LEU A 40 8.45 -3.16 -12.51
N ASP A 41 7.22 -3.46 -12.94
CA ASP A 41 6.34 -4.47 -12.31
C ASP A 41 6.19 -4.27 -10.77
N THR A 42 6.07 -3.00 -10.37
CA THR A 42 5.92 -2.55 -8.98
C THR A 42 4.70 -1.65 -8.81
N SER A 43 4.48 -1.17 -7.59
CA SER A 43 3.43 -0.19 -7.30
C SER A 43 4.01 1.03 -6.61
N ALA A 44 3.41 2.20 -6.88
CA ALA A 44 3.73 3.45 -6.21
C ALA A 44 3.80 3.29 -4.68
N ALA A 45 2.82 2.60 -4.09
CA ALA A 45 2.79 2.35 -2.65
C ALA A 45 3.98 1.48 -2.17
N ARG A 46 4.43 0.50 -2.96
CA ARG A 46 5.59 -0.35 -2.62
C ARG A 46 6.88 0.46 -2.66
N GLU A 47 7.08 1.25 -3.71
CA GLU A 47 8.28 2.09 -3.87
C GLU A 47 8.35 3.17 -2.79
N ILE A 48 7.25 3.88 -2.50
CA ILE A 48 7.22 4.90 -1.44
C ILE A 48 7.52 4.28 -0.07
N ARG A 49 6.97 3.10 0.25
CA ARG A 49 7.28 2.40 1.51
C ARG A 49 8.75 1.98 1.59
N ARG A 50 9.32 1.51 0.48
CA ARG A 50 10.73 1.11 0.40
C ARG A 50 11.64 2.32 0.59
N PHE A 51 11.33 3.42 -0.08
CA PHE A 51 12.01 4.70 0.06
C PHE A 51 11.99 5.19 1.51
N ILE A 52 10.81 5.25 2.14
CA ILE A 52 10.67 5.68 3.55
C ILE A 52 11.55 4.82 4.48
N ARG A 53 11.54 3.50 4.31
CA ARG A 53 12.36 2.60 5.14
C ARG A 53 13.85 2.79 4.91
N GLY A 54 14.27 2.99 3.66
CA GLY A 54 15.66 3.28 3.30
C GLY A 54 16.12 4.58 3.94
N PHE A 55 15.37 5.66 3.69
CA PHE A 55 15.62 6.99 4.25
C PHE A 55 15.71 6.97 5.79
N MET A 56 14.75 6.31 6.47
CA MET A 56 14.81 6.17 7.93
C MET A 56 16.07 5.44 8.40
N LYS A 57 16.53 4.41 7.68
CA LYS A 57 17.73 3.66 8.04
C LYS A 57 19.00 4.50 7.85
N GLU A 58 19.08 5.23 6.73
CA GLU A 58 20.22 6.09 6.42
C GLU A 58 20.39 7.24 7.42
N HIS A 59 19.28 7.74 7.98
CA HIS A 59 19.28 8.87 8.91
C HIS A 59 19.09 8.48 10.38
N ALA A 60 19.01 7.20 10.72
CA ALA A 60 18.86 6.74 12.11
C ALA A 60 20.18 6.70 12.91
N GLU A 61 21.34 6.81 12.24
CA GLU A 61 22.66 6.83 12.90
C GLU A 61 23.15 8.27 13.14
N GLY A 62 22.31 9.08 13.79
CA GLY A 62 22.62 10.43 14.28
C GLY A 62 22.72 10.49 15.80
#